data_AF-A0A519R6Y5-F1
#
_entry.id   AF-A0A519R6Y5-F1
#
_cell.length_a   1.000
_cell.length_b   1.000
_cell.length_c   1.000
_cell.angle_alpha   90.00
_cell.angle_beta   90.00
_cell.angle_gamma   90.00
#
_symmetry.space_group_name_H-M   'P 1'
#
loop_
_entity.id
_entity.type
_entity.pdbx_description
1 polymer ?
#
loop_
_entity_poly.entity_id
_entity_poly.type
_entity_poly.pdbx_seq_one_letter_code
_entity_poly.pdbx_strand_id
1 'polypeptide(L)' 'QPEEFFMIGNSLKSDVLPVLGIGGHAVHIPFHTTWAHEKIDHEVTHNNFRALEKITEVLPFLL' A
#
# COMPACT_ATOMS: atom_id res chain seq x y z
N GLN A 1 -8.55 15.30 -6.47
CA GLN A 1 -7.75 14.72 -7.58
C GLN A 1 -7.12 13.41 -7.06
N PRO A 2 -6.67 12.47 -7.91
CA PRO A 2 -6.14 11.16 -7.44
C PRO A 2 -5.05 11.26 -6.37
N GLU A 3 -4.19 12.28 -6.44
CA GLU A 3 -3.15 12.63 -5.47
C GLU A 3 -3.69 12.99 -4.08
N GLU A 4 -4.98 13.28 -3.93
CA GLU A 4 -5.62 13.51 -2.63
C GLU A 4 -6.18 12.21 -2.02
N PHE A 5 -6.13 11.10 -2.76
CA PHE A 5 -6.61 9.80 -2.31
C PHE A 5 -5.47 8.99 -1.66
N PHE A 6 -5.72 8.49 -0.46
CA PHE A 6 -4.76 7.71 0.33
C PHE A 6 -5.36 6.33 0.66
N MET A 7 -4.86 5.29 0.02
CA MET A 7 -5.30 3.90 0.22
C MET A 7 -4.41 3.20 1.26
N ILE A 8 -5.03 2.44 2.16
CA ILE A 8 -4.34 1.54 3.09
C ILE A 8 -4.96 0.16 2.89
N GLY A 9 -4.15 -0.82 2.49
CA GLY A 9 -4.63 -2.16 2.16
C GLY A 9 -3.59 -3.25 2.39
N ASN A 10 -4.08 -4.49 2.46
CA ASN A 10 -3.22 -5.66 2.65
C ASN A 10 -2.91 -6.38 1.34
N SER A 11 -3.59 -6.05 0.23
CA SER A 11 -3.33 -6.66 -1.07
C SER A 11 -2.62 -5.67 -1.98
N LEU A 12 -1.38 -6.00 -2.35
CA LEU A 12 -0.63 -5.19 -3.30
C LEU A 12 -1.34 -5.09 -4.66
N LYS A 13 -2.03 -6.15 -5.09
CA LYS A 13 -2.66 -6.23 -6.42
C LYS A 13 -3.94 -5.41 -6.54
N SER A 14 -4.85 -5.49 -5.56
CA SER A 14 -6.14 -4.80 -5.63
C SER A 14 -6.13 -3.41 -4.99
N ASP A 15 -5.34 -3.24 -3.93
CA ASP A 15 -5.43 -2.03 -3.10
C ASP A 15 -4.34 -1.03 -3.50
N VAL A 16 -3.12 -1.50 -3.70
CA VAL A 16 -1.94 -0.62 -3.85
C VAL A 16 -1.68 -0.26 -5.31
N LEU A 17 -1.41 -1.25 -6.15
CA LEU A 17 -0.95 -1.01 -7.53
C LEU A 17 -1.95 -0.19 -8.37
N PRO A 18 -3.28 -0.40 -8.29
CA PRO A 18 -4.23 0.42 -9.05
C PRO A 18 -4.22 1.88 -8.61
N VAL A 19 -4.09 2.15 -7.31
CA VAL A 19 -4.07 3.51 -6.76
C VAL A 19 -2.81 4.26 -7.15
N LEU A 20 -1.65 3.60 -7.09
CA LEU A 20 -0.40 4.18 -7.60
C LEU A 20 -0.47 4.44 -9.11
N GLY A 21 -1.09 3.53 -9.87
CA GLY A 21 -1.25 3.64 -11.32
C GLY A 21 -2.07 4.86 -11.78
N ILE A 22 -2.94 5.38 -10.91
CA ILE A 22 -3.72 6.60 -11.16
C ILE A 22 -3.11 7.85 -10.51
N GLY A 23 -1.94 7.74 -9.86
CA GLY A 23 -1.24 8.86 -9.23
C GLY A 23 -1.57 9.11 -7.75
N GLY A 24 -2.35 8.25 -7.11
CA GLY A 24 -2.67 8.36 -5.68
C GLY A 24 -1.56 7.89 -4.74
N HIS A 25 -1.86 7.92 -3.44
CA HIS A 25 -1.00 7.40 -2.38
C HIS A 25 -1.49 6.04 -1.90
N ALA A 26 -0.56 5.12 -1.63
CA ALA A 26 -0.92 3.80 -1.15
C ALA A 26 0.06 3.26 -0.10
N VAL A 27 -0.50 2.64 0.93
CA VAL A 27 0.21 1.94 1.99
C VAL A 27 -0.16 0.47 1.97
N HIS A 28 0.86 -0.39 1.90
CA HIS A 28 0.69 -1.83 2.10
C HIS A 28 0.94 -2.19 3.57
N ILE A 29 -0.01 -2.89 4.18
CA ILE A 29 0.15 -3.47 5.53
C ILE A 29 -0.20 -4.95 5.45
N PRO A 30 0.80 -5.87 5.48
CA PRO A 30 0.54 -7.29 5.33
C PRO A 30 -0.25 -7.83 6.54
N PHE A 31 -1.23 -8.68 6.28
CA PHE A 31 -1.95 -9.39 7.33
C PHE A 31 -1.26 -10.74 7.62
N HIS A 32 -1.14 -11.14 8.89
CA HIS A 32 -0.32 -12.29 9.31
C HIS A 32 -0.65 -13.64 8.64
N THR A 33 -1.82 -13.76 8.00
CA THR A 33 -2.19 -14.91 7.14
C THR A 33 -2.34 -14.48 5.68
N THR A 34 -1.36 -13.75 5.13
CA THR A 34 -1.37 -13.42 3.70
C THR A 34 -1.21 -14.72 2.91
N TRP A 35 -2.12 -14.99 1.98
CA TRP A 35 -2.08 -16.21 1.18
C TRP A 35 -0.77 -16.27 0.39
N ALA A 36 -0.13 -17.44 0.32
CA ALA A 36 1.15 -17.59 -0.38
C ALA A 36 1.09 -17.17 -1.87
N HIS A 37 -0.09 -17.19 -2.48
CA HIS A 37 -0.35 -16.74 -3.86
C HIS A 37 -0.44 -15.20 -4.02
N GLU A 38 -0.50 -14.44 -2.93
CA GLU A 38 -0.43 -12.97 -2.95
C GLU A 38 0.99 -12.43 -2.76
N LYS A 39 1.99 -13.30 -2.52
CA LYS A 39 3.39 -12.88 -2.54
C LYS A 39 3.77 -12.45 -3.94
N ILE A 40 4.09 -11.18 -4.09
CA ILE A 40 4.68 -10.65 -5.30
C ILE A 40 6.19 -10.84 -5.19
N ASP A 41 6.80 -11.46 -6.20
CA ASP A 41 8.26 -11.70 -6.26
C ASP A 41 9.06 -10.43 -6.61
N HIS A 42 8.41 -9.26 -6.72
CA HIS A 42 9.06 -8.01 -7.05
C HIS A 42 8.86 -6.95 -5.96
N GLU A 43 9.91 -6.17 -5.72
CA GLU A 43 9.86 -4.99 -4.88
C GLU A 43 9.03 -3.90 -5.57
N VAL A 44 8.07 -3.30 -4.85
CA VAL A 44 7.29 -2.18 -5.38
C VAL A 44 8.06 -0.89 -5.08
N THR A 45 8.58 -0.25 -6.12
CA THR A 45 9.28 1.04 -6.01
C THR A 45 8.43 2.16 -6.60
N HIS A 46 7.90 3.05 -5.75
CA HIS A 46 7.11 4.20 -6.19
C HIS A 46 7.18 5.34 -5.15
N ASN A 47 7.25 6.60 -5.58
CA ASN A 47 7.38 7.75 -4.68
C ASN A 47 6.21 7.89 -3.69
N ASN A 48 5.01 7.51 -4.13
CA ASN A 48 3.78 7.56 -3.32
C ASN A 48 3.46 6.25 -2.58
N PHE A 49 4.38 5.27 -2.58
CA PHE A 49 4.19 3.98 -1.94
C PHE A 49 4.92 3.88 -0.60
N ARG A 50 4.30 3.22 0.38
CA ARG A 50 4.94 2.83 1.64
C ARG A 50 4.51 1.42 2.03
N ALA A 51 5.41 0.64 2.61
CA ALA A 51 5.09 -0.62 3.26
C ALA A 51 5.30 -0.46 4.77
N LEU A 52 4.31 -0.84 5.57
CA LEU A 52 4.33 -0.76 7.03
C LEU A 52 4.00 -2.13 7.62
N GLU A 53 4.41 -2.38 8.86
CA GLU A 53 4.08 -3.65 9.55
C GLU A 53 2.76 -3.56 10.31
N LYS A 54 2.40 -2.35 10.79
CA LYS A 54 1.22 -2.11 11.61
C LYS A 54 0.48 -0.86 11.17
N ILE A 55 -0.85 -0.89 11.27
CA ILE A 55 -1.67 0.28 10.89
C ILE A 55 -1.40 1.52 11.74
N THR A 56 -0.94 1.35 12.97
CA THR A 56 -0.55 2.47 13.84
C THR A 56 0.66 3.25 13.32
N GLU A 57 1.48 2.64 12.46
CA GLU A 57 2.66 3.30 11.86
C GLU A 57 2.26 4.32 10.79
N VAL A 58 0.98 4.40 10.41
CA VAL A 58 0.50 5.39 9.43
C VAL A 58 0.40 6.80 10.00
N LEU A 59 0.29 6.94 11.33
CA LEU A 59 -0.01 8.20 12.00
C LEU A 59 0.95 9.36 11.65
N PRO A 60 2.29 9.16 11.54
CA PRO A 60 3.22 10.23 11.17
C PRO A 60 3.04 10.78 9.75
N PHE A 61 2.23 10.13 8.90
CA PHE A 61 1.96 10.59 7.53
C PHE A 61 0.62 11.33 7.40
N LEU A 62 -0.21 11.32 8.44
CA LEU A 62 -1.55 11.93 8.46
C LEU A 62 -1.64 13.16 9.38
N LEU A 63 -0.57 13.46 10.11
CA LEU A 63 -0.42 14.59 11.04
C LEU A 63 0.64 15.56 10.52
#